data_AF-A0A9D2VX74-F1
#
_entry.id   AF-A0A9D2VX74-F1
#
_cell.length_a   1.000
_cell.length_b   1.000
_cell.length_c   1.000
_cell.angle_alpha   90.00
_cell.angle_beta   90.00
_cell.angle_gamma   90.00
#
_symmetry.space_group_name_H-M   'P 1'
#
loop_
_entity.id
_entity.type
_entity.pdbx_description
1 polymer ?
#
loop_
_entity_poly.entity_id
_entity_poly.type
_entity_poly.pdbx_seq_one_letter_code
_entity_poly.pdbx_strand_id
1 'polypeptide(L)'
;MYILIPLILSVVCSFVNPYVGLFGIFTLVEIIIILCVDINANVRIKLSHKVSAENLSRSERLKKSGKVLATAECVLTAFFTIITAIVEIGVWMLASGSLTGDSAVMTPFSIISEENLTLSCILLVFAIAFQVIALILAFVRRGQLRKRIC
;
A
#
# COMPACT_ATOMS: atom_id res chain seq x y z
N MET A 1 -6.96 0.37 -9.37
CA MET A 1 -7.51 -0.99 -9.14
C MET A 1 -6.44 -2.09 -8.97
N TYR A 2 -5.45 -2.24 -9.88
CA TYR A 2 -4.46 -3.33 -9.76
C TYR A 2 -3.56 -3.30 -8.50
N ILE A 3 -3.34 -2.11 -7.92
CA ILE A 3 -2.54 -1.92 -6.68
C ILE A 3 -3.30 -2.43 -5.44
N LEU A 4 -4.64 -2.49 -5.47
CA LEU A 4 -5.44 -2.87 -4.29
C LEU A 4 -5.29 -4.33 -3.91
N ILE A 5 -5.20 -5.23 -4.90
CA ILE A 5 -5.11 -6.67 -4.67
C ILE A 5 -3.89 -7.02 -3.80
N PRO A 6 -2.65 -6.63 -4.16
CA PRO A 6 -1.50 -6.91 -3.30
C PRO A 6 -1.61 -6.24 -1.93
N LEU A 7 -2.12 -5.01 -1.83
CA LEU A 7 -2.31 -4.39 -0.51
C LEU A 7 -3.31 -5.16 0.37
N ILE A 8 -4.41 -5.66 -0.20
CA ILE A 8 -5.37 -6.49 0.52
C ILE A 8 -4.72 -7.81 0.96
N LEU A 9 -3.95 -8.46 0.09
CA LEU A 9 -3.21 -9.68 0.44
C LEU A 9 -2.20 -9.43 1.55
N SER A 10 -1.52 -8.28 1.54
CA SER A 10 -0.64 -7.84 2.62
C SER A 10 -1.40 -7.73 3.95
N VAL A 11 -2.55 -7.05 3.98
CA VAL A 11 -3.40 -6.96 5.19
C VAL A 11 -3.77 -8.35 5.72
N VAL A 12 -4.18 -9.26 4.84
CA VAL A 12 -4.55 -10.63 5.22
C VAL A 12 -3.37 -11.35 5.85
N CYS A 13 -2.18 -11.26 5.24
CA CYS A 13 -0.96 -11.86 5.81
C CYS A 13 -0.63 -11.29 7.20
N SER A 14 -0.72 -9.97 7.38
CA SER A 14 -0.42 -9.33 8.67
C SER A 14 -1.45 -9.68 9.75
N PHE A 15 -2.74 -9.71 9.41
CA PHE A 15 -3.81 -10.02 10.37
C PHE A 15 -3.82 -11.47 10.84
N VAL A 16 -3.51 -12.39 9.92
CA VAL A 16 -3.42 -13.83 10.22
C VAL A 16 -2.10 -14.16 10.96
N ASN A 17 -1.11 -13.27 10.92
CA ASN A 17 0.16 -13.46 11.62
C ASN A 17 0.01 -13.22 13.13
N PRO A 18 0.31 -14.22 13.99
CA PRO A 18 0.11 -14.11 15.43
C PRO A 18 0.96 -13.04 16.12
N TYR A 19 2.12 -12.70 15.56
CA TYR A 19 3.07 -11.76 16.14
C TYR A 19 3.03 -10.37 15.51
N VAL A 20 2.24 -10.17 14.45
CA VAL A 20 2.03 -8.86 13.81
C VAL A 20 0.60 -8.39 14.01
N GLY A 21 -0.39 -9.25 13.75
CA GLY A 21 -1.80 -9.03 14.07
C GLY A 21 -2.33 -7.67 13.63
N LEU A 22 -2.80 -6.89 14.59
CA LEU A 22 -3.49 -5.61 14.35
C LEU A 22 -2.62 -4.52 13.71
N PHE A 23 -1.30 -4.67 13.69
CA PHE A 23 -0.42 -3.72 13.02
C PHE A 23 -0.61 -3.68 11.50
N GLY A 24 -1.28 -4.69 10.91
CA GLY A 24 -1.77 -4.62 9.52
C GLY A 24 -2.74 -3.47 9.23
N ILE A 25 -3.25 -2.77 10.25
CA ILE A 25 -4.11 -1.59 10.08
C ILE A 25 -3.40 -0.43 9.36
N PHE A 26 -2.07 -0.34 9.43
CA PHE A 26 -1.30 0.63 8.66
C PHE A 26 -1.51 0.45 7.15
N THR A 27 -1.53 -0.80 6.68
CA THR A 27 -1.83 -1.13 5.28
C THR A 27 -3.28 -0.81 4.91
N LEU A 28 -4.24 -0.92 5.84
CA LEU A 28 -5.62 -0.46 5.59
C LEU A 28 -5.70 1.06 5.41
N VAL A 29 -5.00 1.82 6.24
CA VAL A 29 -4.93 3.29 6.09
C VAL A 29 -4.29 3.66 4.76
N GLU A 30 -3.22 2.98 4.37
CA GLU A 30 -2.56 3.13 3.08
C GLU A 30 -3.55 2.90 1.92
N ILE A 31 -4.33 1.81 1.97
CA ILE A 31 -5.35 1.49 0.94
C ILE A 31 -6.31 2.66 0.74
N ILE A 32 -6.83 3.24 1.84
CA ILE A 32 -7.78 4.36 1.77
C ILE A 32 -7.13 5.58 1.11
N ILE A 33 -5.92 5.94 1.55
CA ILE A 33 -5.19 7.11 1.02
C ILE A 33 -4.90 6.94 -0.47
N ILE A 34 -4.36 5.80 -0.87
CA ILE A 34 -4.03 5.52 -2.28
C ILE A 34 -5.30 5.55 -3.14
N LEU A 35 -6.41 4.98 -2.66
CA LEU A 35 -7.68 5.00 -3.38
C LEU A 35 -8.20 6.43 -3.59
N CYS A 36 -8.12 7.29 -2.57
CA CYS A 36 -8.50 8.70 -2.69
C CYS A 36 -7.65 9.46 -3.72
N VAL A 37 -6.32 9.28 -3.68
CA VAL A 37 -5.40 9.92 -4.65
C VAL A 37 -5.65 9.40 -6.06
N ASP A 38 -5.87 8.09 -6.22
CA ASP A 38 -6.17 7.44 -7.50
C ASP A 38 -7.43 8.01 -8.16
N ILE A 39 -8.54 8.03 -7.41
CA ILE A 39 -9.81 8.56 -7.89
C ILE A 39 -9.64 10.02 -8.33
N ASN A 40 -8.98 10.84 -7.50
CA ASN A 40 -8.78 12.26 -7.80
C ASN A 40 -7.91 12.47 -9.06
N ALA A 41 -6.86 11.67 -9.25
CA ALA A 41 -6.02 11.73 -10.44
C ALA A 41 -6.81 11.37 -11.71
N ASN A 42 -7.57 10.28 -11.68
CA ASN A 42 -8.38 9.83 -12.82
C ASN A 42 -9.49 10.83 -13.17
N VAL A 43 -10.18 11.38 -12.17
CA VAL A 43 -11.23 12.38 -12.37
C VAL A 43 -10.66 13.62 -13.07
N ARG A 44 -9.49 14.12 -12.65
CA ARG A 44 -8.86 15.30 -13.26
C ARG A 44 -8.45 15.06 -14.70
N ILE A 45 -7.88 13.88 -15.01
CA ILE A 45 -7.53 13.52 -16.38
C ILE A 45 -8.78 13.46 -17.25
N LYS A 46 -9.84 12.79 -16.78
CA LYS A 46 -11.13 12.71 -17.51
C LYS A 46 -11.74 14.09 -17.74
N LEU A 47 -11.69 14.97 -16.75
CA LEU A 47 -12.19 16.34 -16.85
C LEU A 47 -11.34 17.17 -17.84
N SER A 48 -10.03 16.94 -17.89
CA SER A 48 -9.14 17.64 -18.84
C SER A 48 -9.52 17.38 -20.30
N HIS A 49 -9.85 16.13 -20.64
CA HIS A 49 -10.28 15.79 -21.99
C HIS A 49 -11.61 16.43 -22.36
N LYS A 50 -12.57 16.49 -21.42
CA LYS A 50 -13.88 17.11 -21.66
C LYS A 50 -13.78 18.61 -21.95
N VAL A 51 -12.92 19.31 -21.20
CA VAL A 51 -12.82 20.79 -21.28
C VAL A 51 -11.78 21.24 -22.31
N SER A 52 -11.09 20.31 -22.98
CA SER A 52 -9.98 20.62 -23.89
C SER A 52 -10.36 21.46 -25.10
N ALA A 53 -11.59 21.34 -25.59
CA ALA A 53 -12.08 22.10 -26.74
C ALA A 53 -12.56 23.51 -26.35
N GLU A 54 -13.08 23.68 -25.14
CA GLU A 54 -13.67 24.94 -24.66
C GLU A 54 -12.64 25.83 -23.96
N ASN A 55 -11.71 25.24 -23.21
CA ASN A 55 -10.76 26.00 -22.41
C ASN A 55 -9.43 25.25 -22.25
N LEU A 56 -8.54 25.49 -23.21
CA LEU A 56 -7.18 24.92 -23.26
C LEU A 56 -6.40 25.18 -21.97
N SER A 57 -6.44 26.41 -21.45
CA SER A 57 -5.70 26.77 -20.22
C SER A 57 -6.15 25.94 -19.00
N ARG A 58 -7.46 25.67 -18.90
CA ARG A 58 -8.03 24.84 -17.83
C ARG A 58 -7.67 23.36 -18.03
N SER A 59 -7.72 22.87 -19.27
CA SER A 59 -7.30 21.51 -19.61
C SER A 59 -5.84 21.25 -19.22
N GLU A 60 -4.91 22.15 -19.55
CA GLU A 60 -3.50 22.02 -19.19
C GLU A 60 -3.27 22.01 -17.68
N ARG A 61 -3.95 22.88 -16.92
CA ARG A 61 -3.88 22.89 -15.45
C ARG A 61 -4.34 21.57 -14.86
N LEU A 62 -5.43 20.99 -15.37
CA LEU A 62 -5.94 19.68 -14.94
C LEU A 62 -4.98 18.54 -15.27
N LYS A 63 -4.39 18.54 -16.49
CA LYS A 63 -3.35 17.58 -16.87
C LYS A 63 -2.13 17.66 -15.95
N LYS A 64 -1.63 18.88 -15.67
CA LYS A 64 -0.49 19.10 -14.76
C LYS A 64 -0.81 18.60 -13.35
N SER A 65 -1.98 18.95 -12.83
CA SER A 65 -2.43 18.50 -11.51
C SER A 65 -2.59 16.97 -11.44
N GLY A 66 -3.13 16.32 -12.48
CA GLY A 66 -3.20 14.86 -12.58
C GLY A 66 -1.81 14.20 -12.57
N LYS A 67 -0.83 14.78 -13.27
CA LYS A 67 0.58 14.30 -13.24
C LYS A 67 1.19 14.42 -11.83
N VAL A 68 0.89 15.51 -11.12
CA VAL A 68 1.36 15.70 -9.73
C VAL A 68 0.74 14.64 -8.82
N LEU A 69 -0.56 14.42 -8.89
CA LEU A 69 -1.23 13.39 -8.07
C LEU A 69 -0.71 11.98 -8.35
N ALA A 70 -0.50 11.62 -9.62
CA ALA A 70 0.08 10.32 -9.97
C ALA A 70 1.53 10.15 -9.47
N THR A 71 2.27 11.25 -9.32
CA THR A 71 3.61 11.22 -8.71
C THR A 71 3.52 11.14 -7.19
N ALA A 72 2.60 11.88 -6.58
CA ALA A 72 2.34 11.84 -5.15
C ALA A 72 1.90 10.44 -4.70
N GLU A 73 1.07 9.75 -5.47
CA GLU A 73 0.70 8.35 -5.21
C GLU A 73 1.93 7.45 -5.12
N CYS A 74 2.86 7.50 -6.09
CA CYS A 74 4.08 6.69 -6.02
C CYS A 74 4.94 7.00 -4.80
N VAL A 75 5.06 8.30 -4.44
CA VAL A 75 5.82 8.72 -3.26
C VAL A 75 5.15 8.21 -1.97
N LEU A 76 3.82 8.32 -1.88
CA LEU A 76 3.05 7.82 -0.75
C LEU A 76 3.16 6.30 -0.63
N THR A 77 2.99 5.55 -1.71
CA THR A 77 3.16 4.08 -1.68
C THR A 77 4.57 3.71 -1.27
N ALA A 78 5.62 4.36 -1.79
CA ALA A 78 6.99 4.09 -1.36
C ALA A 78 7.20 4.35 0.13
N PHE A 79 6.67 5.47 0.63
CA PHE A 79 6.73 5.84 2.04
C PHE A 79 6.02 4.80 2.93
N PHE A 80 4.79 4.41 2.59
CA PHE A 80 4.05 3.40 3.35
C PHE A 80 4.71 2.04 3.29
N THR A 81 5.18 1.58 2.12
CA THR A 81 5.92 0.32 2.00
C THR A 81 7.13 0.27 2.95
N ILE A 82 7.92 1.35 3.01
CA ILE A 82 9.10 1.41 3.89
C ILE A 82 8.68 1.39 5.37
N ILE A 83 7.73 2.23 5.76
CA ILE A 83 7.29 2.31 7.16
C ILE A 83 6.63 1.01 7.60
N THR A 84 5.72 0.46 6.81
CA THR A 84 5.04 -0.80 7.12
C THR A 84 6.06 -1.92 7.28
N ALA A 85 7.03 -2.05 6.39
CA ALA A 85 8.07 -3.07 6.53
C ALA A 85 8.87 -2.93 7.83
N ILE A 86 9.31 -1.70 8.18
CA ILE A 86 10.06 -1.45 9.41
C ILE A 86 9.21 -1.77 10.65
N VAL A 87 7.96 -1.32 10.67
CA VAL A 87 7.05 -1.52 11.80
C VAL A 87 6.70 -3.00 11.96
N GLU A 88 6.32 -3.70 10.88
CA GLU A 88 5.95 -5.10 10.95
C GLU A 88 7.12 -6.00 11.35
N ILE A 89 8.34 -5.74 10.84
CA ILE A 89 9.56 -6.44 11.27
C ILE A 89 9.83 -6.16 12.75
N GLY A 90 9.82 -4.90 13.17
CA GLY A 90 10.10 -4.52 14.56
C GLY A 90 9.11 -5.13 15.54
N VAL A 91 7.81 -5.06 15.23
CA VAL A 91 6.75 -5.67 16.04
C VAL A 91 6.92 -7.17 16.08
N TRP A 92 7.16 -7.83 14.95
CA TRP A 92 7.38 -9.27 14.90
C TRP A 92 8.58 -9.69 15.76
N MET A 93 9.71 -8.99 15.69
CA MET A 93 10.90 -9.31 16.48
C MET A 93 10.67 -9.16 18.00
N LEU A 94 9.85 -8.20 18.42
CA LEU A 94 9.48 -8.00 19.82
C LEU A 94 8.45 -9.06 20.28
N ALA A 95 7.40 -9.26 19.50
CA ALA A 95 6.28 -10.12 19.84
C ALA A 95 6.62 -11.62 19.78
N SER A 96 7.50 -12.03 18.86
CA SER A 96 7.94 -13.43 18.74
C SER A 96 8.86 -13.89 19.87
N GLY A 97 9.27 -12.98 20.77
CA GLY A 97 10.31 -13.28 21.77
C GLY A 97 11.73 -13.32 21.19
N SER A 98 11.90 -13.04 19.89
CA SER A 98 13.22 -13.02 19.23
C SER A 98 14.21 -12.04 19.88
N LEU A 99 13.71 -10.92 20.42
CA LEU A 99 14.54 -9.90 21.09
C LEU A 99 14.41 -9.92 22.62
N THR A 100 13.27 -10.36 23.14
CA THR A 100 12.90 -10.23 24.56
C THR A 100 12.94 -11.55 25.33
N GLY A 101 13.01 -12.70 24.65
CA GLY A 101 12.92 -14.04 25.27
C GLY A 101 11.49 -14.50 25.59
N ASP A 102 10.55 -13.55 25.74
CA ASP A 102 9.14 -13.82 26.01
C ASP A 102 8.29 -13.54 24.76
N SER A 103 7.47 -14.52 24.35
CA SER A 103 6.54 -14.36 23.24
C SER A 103 5.20 -13.76 23.71
N ALA A 104 4.65 -12.87 22.89
CA ALA A 104 3.37 -12.22 23.11
C ALA A 104 2.56 -12.20 21.81
N VAL A 105 1.34 -12.71 21.86
CA VAL A 105 0.43 -12.73 20.72
C VAL A 105 -0.18 -11.35 20.53
N MET A 106 -0.05 -10.83 19.31
CA MET A 106 -0.51 -9.49 18.91
C MET A 106 -1.80 -9.53 18.08
N THR A 107 -2.28 -10.72 17.71
CA THR A 107 -3.55 -10.89 16.98
C THR A 107 -4.70 -11.25 17.92
N PRO A 108 -5.89 -10.64 17.75
CA PRO A 108 -7.10 -11.09 18.45
C PRO A 108 -7.72 -12.35 17.81
N PHE A 109 -7.18 -12.84 16.68
CA PHE A 109 -7.71 -13.98 15.94
C PHE A 109 -6.69 -15.13 15.88
N SER A 110 -6.91 -16.18 16.67
CA SER A 110 -6.05 -17.37 16.69
C SER A 110 -6.41 -18.33 15.54
N ILE A 111 -6.00 -18.00 14.31
CA ILE A 111 -6.15 -18.90 13.14
C ILE A 111 -4.93 -19.82 12.99
N ILE A 112 -3.78 -19.42 13.53
CA ILE A 112 -2.52 -20.14 13.47
C ILE A 112 -2.02 -20.42 14.89
N SER A 113 -1.49 -21.63 15.11
CA SER A 113 -0.86 -21.99 16.38
C SER A 113 0.32 -21.06 16.68
N GLU A 114 0.30 -20.45 17.86
CA GLU A 114 1.26 -19.47 18.35
C GLU A 114 2.70 -20.02 18.31
N GLU A 115 2.87 -21.33 18.50
CA GLU A 115 4.18 -22.00 18.50
C GLU A 115 4.85 -22.07 17.10
N ASN A 116 4.11 -21.79 16.02
CA ASN A 116 4.64 -21.91 14.66
C ASN A 116 5.34 -20.62 14.18
N LEU A 117 6.50 -20.35 14.75
CA LEU A 117 7.39 -19.23 14.39
C LEU A 117 7.74 -19.22 12.89
N THR A 118 7.96 -20.39 12.28
CA THR A 118 8.28 -20.51 10.86
C THR A 118 7.15 -19.98 9.99
N LEU A 119 5.91 -20.38 10.28
CA LEU A 119 4.74 -19.91 9.53
C LEU A 119 4.49 -18.42 9.72
N SER A 120 4.70 -17.90 10.94
CA SER A 120 4.62 -16.46 11.20
C SER A 120 5.66 -15.67 10.38
N CYS A 121 6.92 -16.14 10.34
CA CYS A 121 7.96 -15.52 9.53
C CYS A 121 7.62 -15.54 8.03
N ILE A 122 7.09 -16.66 7.53
CA ILE A 122 6.61 -16.79 6.15
C ILE A 122 5.52 -15.75 5.86
N LEU A 123 4.55 -15.57 6.75
CA LEU A 123 3.49 -14.57 6.59
C LEU A 123 4.03 -13.14 6.57
N LEU A 124 5.00 -12.82 7.42
CA LEU A 124 5.68 -11.51 7.41
C LEU A 124 6.38 -11.26 6.07
N VAL A 125 7.14 -12.25 5.57
CA VAL A 125 7.81 -12.14 4.27
C VAL A 125 6.80 -11.95 3.14
N PHE A 126 5.68 -12.68 3.15
CA PHE A 126 4.63 -12.50 2.16
C PHE A 126 3.96 -11.12 2.26
N ALA A 127 3.68 -10.63 3.48
CA ALA A 127 3.11 -9.30 3.69
C ALA A 127 4.00 -8.21 3.06
N ILE A 128 5.31 -8.27 3.30
CA ILE A 128 6.30 -7.35 2.72
C ILE A 128 6.42 -7.54 1.21
N ALA A 129 6.44 -8.78 0.72
CA ALA A 129 6.50 -9.06 -0.72
C ALA A 129 5.31 -8.46 -1.46
N PHE A 130 4.10 -8.57 -0.90
CA PHE A 130 2.91 -7.94 -1.47
C PHE A 130 2.99 -6.41 -1.44
N GLN A 131 3.51 -5.81 -0.37
CA GLN A 131 3.79 -4.37 -0.31
C GLN A 131 4.75 -3.93 -1.43
N VAL A 132 5.82 -4.68 -1.68
CA VAL A 132 6.76 -4.42 -2.79
C VAL A 132 6.09 -4.56 -4.16
N ILE A 133 5.22 -5.56 -4.34
CA ILE A 133 4.44 -5.72 -5.58
C ILE A 133 3.52 -4.51 -5.78
N ALA A 134 2.83 -4.04 -4.74
CA ALA A 134 1.98 -2.85 -4.79
C ALA A 134 2.77 -1.61 -5.21
N LEU A 135 3.97 -1.44 -4.65
CA LEU A 135 4.90 -0.36 -5.02
C LEU A 135 5.29 -0.41 -6.51
N ILE A 136 5.70 -1.57 -7.01
CA ILE A 136 6.05 -1.75 -8.42
C ILE A 136 4.86 -1.39 -9.32
N LEU A 137 3.65 -1.87 -8.96
CA LEU A 137 2.44 -1.58 -9.72
C LEU A 137 2.08 -0.09 -9.70
N ALA A 138 2.34 0.63 -8.61
CA ALA A 138 2.16 2.09 -8.54
C ALA A 138 3.06 2.80 -9.58
N PHE A 139 4.33 2.41 -9.68
CA PHE A 139 5.24 2.96 -10.69
C PHE A 139 4.84 2.61 -12.13
N VAL A 140 4.46 1.36 -12.38
CA VAL A 140 3.96 0.93 -13.70
C VAL A 140 2.73 1.75 -14.10
N ARG A 141 1.80 1.96 -13.17
CA ARG A 141 0.58 2.72 -13.41
C ARG A 141 0.86 4.19 -13.68
N ARG A 142 1.78 4.82 -12.94
CA ARG A 142 2.22 6.20 -13.23
C ARG A 142 2.76 6.32 -14.65
N GLY A 143 3.53 5.33 -15.11
CA GLY A 143 3.98 5.24 -16.50
C GLY A 143 2.82 5.22 -17.50
N GLN A 144 1.81 4.41 -17.25
CA GLN A 144 0.60 4.34 -18.09
C GLN A 144 -0.20 5.64 -18.09
N LEU A 145 -0.38 6.27 -16.92
CA LEU A 145 -1.07 7.56 -16.81
C LEU A 145 -0.33 8.66 -17.57
N ARG A 146 1.01 8.69 -17.49
CA ARG A 146 1.82 9.67 -18.23
C ARG A 146 1.63 9.53 -19.74
N LYS A 147 1.53 8.30 -20.25
CA LYS A 147 1.23 8.03 -21.68
C LYS A 147 -0.16 8.50 -22.12
N ARG A 148 -1.16 8.55 -21.23
CA ARG A 148 -2.52 9.03 -21.55
C ARG A 148 -2.64 10.56 -21.53
N ILE A 149 -1.74 11.24 -20.84
CA ILE A 149 -1.81 12.70 -20.66
C ILE A 149 -1.04 13.45 -21.76
N CYS A 150 0.05 12.84 -22.26
CA CYS A 150 0.77 13.28 -23.47
C CYS A 150 -0.11 13.05 -24.70
#